data_AF-A0A0E8U5W6-F1
#
_entry.id   AF-A0A0E8U5W6-F1
#
_cell.length_a   1.000
_cell.length_b   1.000
_cell.length_c   1.000
_cell.angle_alpha   90.00
_cell.angle_beta   90.00
_cell.angle_gamma   90.00
#
_symmetry.space_group_name_H-M   'P 1'
#
loop_
_entity.id
_entity.type
_entity.pdbx_description
1 polymer ?
#
loop_
_entity_poly.entity_id
_entity_poly.type
_entity_poly.pdbx_seq_one_letter_code
_entity_poly.pdbx_strand_id
1 'polypeptide(L)'
;MTSVAQLEHYLEEHLTKELAWLLRAATEWHAQHCMNLGIDGYSMQVYALDSTVLHARTLFEFFTQNTSVGQNANYYNCTVYKVPLIGSILYQFHWRRPIHSHMMHAQDRRPVTQLPTYDDHAQTKPLNEMPVDFAKEIVRLWRVFVKDLNNHTNLQFRPIGATAQTALASEINAAKRVRTNDVTQRQIAVGKETSRLEPNFSIPQIEWPA
;
A
#
# COMPACT_ATOMS: atom_id res chain seq x y z
N MET A 1 25.40 -7.42 14.69
CA MET A 1 24.46 -6.39 15.18
C MET A 1 24.32 -5.35 14.07
N THR A 2 23.10 -5.02 13.65
CA THR A 2 22.85 -3.97 12.65
C THR A 2 23.05 -2.59 13.30
N SER A 3 23.80 -1.69 12.67
CA SER A 3 24.04 -0.34 13.19
C SER A 3 22.85 0.58 12.93
N VAL A 4 22.75 1.68 13.69
CA VAL A 4 21.71 2.71 13.50
C VAL A 4 21.76 3.27 12.07
N ALA A 5 22.95 3.54 11.53
CA ALA A 5 23.13 4.02 10.15
C ALA A 5 22.65 3.00 9.10
N GLN A 6 22.83 1.70 9.33
CA GLN A 6 22.30 0.66 8.45
C GLN A 6 20.77 0.60 8.49
N LEU A 7 20.16 0.83 9.65
CA LEU A 7 18.72 0.88 9.81
C LEU A 7 18.09 2.11 9.17
N GLU A 8 18.76 3.25 9.26
CA GLU A 8 18.37 4.49 8.57
C GLU A 8 18.46 4.33 7.05
N HIS A 9 19.58 3.81 6.54
CA HIS A 9 19.72 3.50 5.13
C HIS A 9 18.65 2.51 4.64
N TYR A 10 18.35 1.47 5.42
CA TYR A 10 17.30 0.51 5.06
C TYR A 10 15.90 1.15 5.00
N LEU A 11 15.61 2.05 5.94
CA LEU A 11 14.35 2.80 5.95
C LEU A 11 14.21 3.68 4.70
N GLU A 12 15.25 4.43 4.35
CA GLU A 12 15.23 5.38 3.25
C GLU A 12 15.26 4.69 1.88
N GLU A 13 16.16 3.72 1.70
CA GLU A 13 16.40 3.13 0.38
C GLU A 13 15.50 1.95 0.05
N HIS A 14 14.91 1.29 1.04
CA HIS A 14 14.07 0.10 0.82
C HIS A 14 12.63 0.33 1.28
N LEU A 15 12.40 0.58 2.58
CA LEU A 15 11.03 0.67 3.10
C LEU A 15 10.27 1.86 2.50
N THR A 16 10.92 3.01 2.34
CA THR A 16 10.31 4.19 1.73
C THR A 16 10.00 3.97 0.26
N LYS A 17 10.83 3.21 -0.47
CA LYS A 17 10.53 2.84 -1.86
C LYS A 17 9.32 1.93 -1.94
N GLU A 18 9.24 0.89 -1.11
CA GLU A 18 8.06 0.00 -1.06
C GLU A 18 6.79 0.80 -0.76
N LEU A 19 6.86 1.75 0.20
CA LEU A 19 5.75 2.64 0.52
C LEU A 19 5.37 3.52 -0.68
N ALA A 20 6.35 4.14 -1.33
CA ALA A 20 6.15 4.99 -2.50
C ALA A 20 5.43 4.24 -3.62
N TRP A 21 5.90 3.03 -3.96
CA TRP A 21 5.29 2.21 -5.00
C TRP A 21 3.88 1.76 -4.65
N LEU A 22 3.66 1.32 -3.40
CA LEU A 22 2.33 0.94 -2.91
C LEU A 22 1.33 2.08 -3.05
N LEU A 23 1.65 3.27 -2.53
CA LEU A 23 0.69 4.39 -2.50
C LEU A 23 0.39 4.93 -3.90
N ARG A 24 1.39 4.97 -4.78
CA ARG A 24 1.22 5.41 -6.17
C ARG A 24 0.40 4.38 -6.95
N ALA A 25 0.71 3.09 -6.83
CA ALA A 25 -0.04 2.02 -7.50
C ALA A 25 -1.50 1.97 -7.02
N ALA A 26 -1.76 2.09 -5.72
CA ALA A 26 -3.12 2.11 -5.20
C ALA A 26 -3.91 3.33 -5.71
N THR A 27 -3.23 4.48 -5.86
CA THR A 27 -3.85 5.69 -6.41
C THR A 27 -4.10 5.59 -7.91
N GLU A 28 -3.19 4.97 -8.66
CA GLU A 28 -3.38 4.67 -10.09
C GLU A 28 -4.56 3.72 -10.28
N TRP A 29 -4.62 2.63 -9.49
CA TRP A 29 -5.75 1.71 -9.52
C TRP A 29 -7.07 2.44 -9.26
N HIS A 30 -7.11 3.28 -8.23
CA HIS A 30 -8.28 4.09 -7.87
C HIS A 30 -8.69 5.05 -9.00
N ALA A 31 -7.72 5.73 -9.60
CA ALA A 31 -7.95 6.61 -10.74
C ALA A 31 -8.59 5.86 -11.92
N GLN A 32 -7.99 4.74 -12.31
CA GLN A 32 -8.49 3.93 -13.42
C GLN A 32 -9.87 3.33 -13.11
N HIS A 33 -10.10 2.89 -11.87
CA HIS A 33 -11.39 2.38 -11.42
C HIS A 33 -12.48 3.48 -11.47
N CYS A 34 -12.19 4.69 -11.01
CA CYS A 34 -13.16 5.80 -11.06
C CYS A 34 -13.44 6.27 -12.49
N MET A 35 -12.42 6.29 -13.35
CA MET A 35 -12.60 6.69 -14.76
C MET A 35 -13.35 5.63 -15.56
N ASN A 36 -13.15 4.34 -15.25
CA ASN A 36 -13.83 3.19 -15.85
C ASN A 36 -14.01 3.27 -17.38
N LEU A 37 -12.99 3.75 -18.10
CA LEU A 37 -13.10 4.08 -19.52
C LEU A 37 -13.24 2.86 -20.44
N GLY A 38 -12.99 1.65 -19.92
CA GLY A 38 -13.10 0.40 -20.68
C GLY A 38 -12.20 0.38 -21.92
N ILE A 39 -10.95 0.82 -21.79
CA ILE A 39 -10.01 0.88 -22.92
C ILE A 39 -9.41 -0.51 -23.14
N ASP A 40 -9.82 -1.16 -24.23
CA ASP A 40 -9.32 -2.49 -24.62
C ASP A 40 -7.79 -2.50 -24.77
N GLY A 41 -7.14 -3.52 -24.20
CA GLY A 41 -5.68 -3.66 -24.22
C GLY A 41 -4.92 -2.73 -23.26
N TYR A 42 -5.60 -1.79 -22.60
CA TYR A 42 -5.00 -0.91 -21.59
C TYR A 42 -5.20 -1.48 -20.18
N SER A 43 -4.29 -2.35 -19.76
CA SER A 43 -4.38 -3.07 -18.49
C SER A 43 -3.71 -2.34 -17.31
N MET A 44 -3.62 -1.01 -17.33
CA MET A 44 -2.98 -0.25 -16.24
C MET A 44 -3.61 -0.50 -14.87
N GLN A 45 -4.92 -0.70 -14.82
CA GLN A 45 -5.58 -1.11 -13.58
C GLN A 45 -5.09 -2.48 -13.07
N VAL A 46 -4.78 -3.43 -13.96
CA VAL A 46 -4.23 -4.74 -13.60
C VAL A 46 -2.79 -4.59 -13.10
N TYR A 47 -1.93 -3.84 -13.81
CA TYR A 47 -0.56 -3.60 -13.36
C TYR A 47 -0.50 -2.86 -12.02
N ALA A 48 -1.40 -1.88 -11.83
CA ALA A 48 -1.54 -1.17 -10.56
C ALA A 48 -1.99 -2.11 -9.43
N LEU A 49 -2.97 -2.99 -9.68
CA LEU A 49 -3.39 -4.02 -8.74
C LEU A 49 -2.22 -4.94 -8.34
N ASP A 50 -1.51 -5.50 -9.33
CA ASP A 50 -0.41 -6.43 -9.08
C ASP A 50 0.73 -5.76 -8.30
N SER A 51 1.08 -4.52 -8.67
CA SER A 51 2.07 -3.71 -7.95
C SER A 51 1.63 -3.44 -6.50
N THR A 52 0.37 -3.04 -6.29
CA THR A 52 -0.17 -2.83 -4.95
C THR A 52 -0.08 -4.11 -4.11
N VAL A 53 -0.50 -5.26 -4.63
CA VAL A 53 -0.48 -6.54 -3.90
C VAL A 53 0.96 -6.92 -3.52
N LEU A 54 1.91 -6.77 -4.45
CA LEU A 54 3.33 -7.03 -4.21
C LEU A 54 3.90 -6.18 -3.07
N HIS A 55 3.77 -4.85 -3.16
CA HIS A 55 4.36 -3.94 -2.18
C HIS A 55 3.63 -3.99 -0.83
N ALA A 56 2.30 -4.16 -0.85
CA ALA A 56 1.53 -4.37 0.36
C ALA A 56 1.99 -5.62 1.10
N ARG A 57 2.21 -6.74 0.39
CA ARG A 57 2.72 -7.97 0.99
C ARG A 57 4.04 -7.73 1.72
N THR A 58 5.02 -7.12 1.06
CA THR A 58 6.34 -6.82 1.64
C THR A 58 6.21 -6.03 2.94
N LEU A 59 5.39 -4.96 2.92
CA LEU A 59 5.22 -4.08 4.07
C LEU A 59 4.41 -4.75 5.20
N PHE A 60 3.39 -5.54 4.87
CA PHE A 60 2.67 -6.33 5.87
C PHE A 60 3.60 -7.32 6.56
N GLU A 61 4.43 -8.04 5.80
CA GLU A 61 5.38 -8.99 6.37
C GLU A 61 6.43 -8.28 7.25
N PHE A 62 6.87 -7.07 6.88
CA PHE A 62 7.76 -6.25 7.69
C PHE A 62 7.14 -5.87 9.04
N PHE A 63 5.88 -5.46 9.07
CA PHE A 63 5.22 -5.01 10.30
C PHE A 63 4.69 -6.14 11.19
N THR A 64 4.14 -7.20 10.60
CA THR A 64 3.42 -8.24 11.36
C THR A 64 4.24 -9.51 11.60
N GLN A 65 5.45 -9.64 11.03
CA GLN A 65 6.32 -10.83 11.05
C GLN A 65 5.55 -12.14 10.87
N ASN A 66 5.15 -12.40 9.63
CA ASN A 66 4.29 -13.54 9.32
C ASN A 66 5.00 -14.72 8.63
N THR A 67 6.27 -14.53 8.26
CA THR A 67 7.16 -15.56 7.72
C THR A 67 8.02 -16.13 8.85
N SER A 68 7.37 -16.84 9.78
CA SER A 68 8.05 -17.57 10.84
C SER A 68 8.06 -19.05 10.46
N VAL A 69 9.26 -19.59 10.16
CA VAL A 69 9.84 -20.88 10.59
C VAL A 69 10.79 -21.42 9.48
N GLY A 70 12.09 -21.50 9.78
CA GLY A 70 13.11 -22.14 8.94
C GLY A 70 14.13 -21.18 8.30
N GLN A 71 14.89 -21.66 7.31
CA GLN A 71 15.95 -20.93 6.58
C GLN A 71 15.44 -19.74 5.73
N ASN A 72 14.12 -19.49 5.69
CA ASN A 72 13.46 -18.44 4.89
C ASN A 72 12.78 -17.36 5.75
N ALA A 73 13.27 -17.11 6.98
CA ALA A 73 12.83 -15.94 7.74
C ALA A 73 13.19 -14.66 6.97
N ASN A 74 12.27 -13.69 6.88
CA ASN A 74 12.62 -12.38 6.34
C ASN A 74 13.80 -11.79 7.12
N TYR A 75 14.86 -11.39 6.42
CA TYR A 75 16.09 -10.90 7.04
C TYR A 75 15.88 -9.66 7.92
N TYR A 76 14.85 -8.86 7.65
CA TYR A 76 14.49 -7.65 8.40
C TYR A 76 12.97 -7.52 8.59
N ASN A 77 12.54 -7.26 9.83
CA ASN A 77 11.18 -6.87 10.20
C ASN A 77 11.25 -5.68 11.19
N CYS A 78 10.14 -5.08 11.59
CA CYS A 78 10.18 -3.86 12.42
C CYS A 78 10.91 -4.03 13.77
N THR A 79 11.05 -5.25 14.29
CA THR A 79 11.76 -5.52 15.56
C THR A 79 13.26 -5.23 15.51
N VAL A 80 13.85 -5.15 14.31
CA VAL A 80 15.24 -4.71 14.13
C VAL A 80 15.47 -3.27 14.58
N TYR A 81 14.39 -2.45 14.59
CA TYR A 81 14.35 -1.10 15.15
C TYR A 81 14.01 -1.07 16.64
N LYS A 82 13.96 -2.22 17.32
CA LYS A 82 13.55 -2.35 18.72
C LYS A 82 12.10 -1.90 19.00
N VAL A 83 11.28 -1.89 17.96
CA VAL A 83 9.83 -1.66 18.02
C VAL A 83 9.09 -3.00 18.05
N PRO A 84 8.03 -3.19 18.85
CA PRO A 84 7.24 -4.41 18.81
C PRO A 84 6.59 -4.64 17.44
N LEU A 85 6.22 -5.89 17.15
CA LEU A 85 5.42 -6.19 15.98
C LEU A 85 4.09 -5.45 16.03
N ILE A 86 3.67 -4.94 14.88
CA ILE A 86 2.46 -4.13 14.77
C ILE A 86 1.37 -5.00 14.16
N GLY A 87 0.34 -5.30 14.94
CA GLY A 87 -0.75 -6.18 14.51
C GLY A 87 -1.66 -5.56 13.45
N SER A 88 -2.17 -6.40 12.57
CA SER A 88 -3.24 -6.09 11.60
C SER A 88 -4.24 -7.25 11.59
N ILE A 89 -5.44 -7.03 12.15
CA ILE A 89 -6.50 -8.04 12.18
C ILE A 89 -6.91 -8.40 10.74
N LEU A 90 -7.11 -7.38 9.91
CA LEU A 90 -7.45 -7.53 8.49
C LEU A 90 -6.43 -8.40 7.76
N TYR A 91 -5.13 -8.08 7.87
CA TYR A 91 -4.10 -8.88 7.22
C TYR A 91 -4.01 -10.29 7.80
N GLN A 92 -3.86 -10.42 9.12
CA GLN A 92 -3.56 -11.70 9.76
C GLN A 92 -4.68 -12.74 9.58
N PHE A 93 -5.94 -12.31 9.67
CA PHE A 93 -7.08 -13.22 9.62
C PHE A 93 -7.77 -13.32 8.26
N HIS A 94 -7.69 -12.27 7.42
CA HIS A 94 -8.51 -12.21 6.20
C HIS A 94 -7.68 -12.06 4.93
N TRP A 95 -6.71 -11.15 4.88
CA TRP A 95 -6.04 -10.79 3.61
C TRP A 95 -4.76 -11.58 3.32
N ARG A 96 -4.11 -12.14 4.34
CA ARG A 96 -2.83 -12.86 4.21
C ARG A 96 -2.87 -13.91 3.10
N ARG A 97 -3.77 -14.90 3.22
CA ARG A 97 -3.85 -16.00 2.27
C ARG A 97 -4.17 -15.52 0.85
N PRO A 98 -5.21 -14.68 0.63
CA PRO A 98 -5.49 -14.12 -0.68
C PRO A 98 -4.31 -13.38 -1.33
N ILE A 99 -3.62 -12.51 -0.59
CA ILE A 99 -2.47 -11.75 -1.09
C ILE A 99 -1.32 -12.68 -1.51
N HIS A 100 -1.09 -13.76 -0.75
CA HIS A 100 0.00 -14.71 -1.05
C HIS A 100 -0.35 -15.71 -2.16
N SER A 101 -1.60 -16.18 -2.22
CA SER A 101 -1.99 -17.26 -3.15
C SER A 101 -2.27 -16.77 -4.56
N HIS A 102 -2.74 -15.53 -4.75
CA HIS A 102 -3.20 -15.04 -6.06
C HIS A 102 -2.09 -14.44 -6.93
N MET A 103 -0.90 -14.19 -6.36
CA MET A 103 0.30 -13.78 -7.12
C MET A 103 0.90 -14.93 -7.92
N MET A 104 0.72 -16.17 -7.47
CA MET A 104 1.04 -17.36 -8.26
C MET A 104 -0.25 -17.71 -8.99
N HIS A 105 -0.25 -17.78 -10.32
CA HIS A 105 -1.42 -18.16 -11.15
C HIS A 105 -1.92 -19.60 -10.91
N ALA A 106 -1.71 -20.16 -9.71
CA ALA A 106 -1.92 -21.55 -9.33
C ALA A 106 -3.34 -21.86 -8.85
N GLN A 107 -4.24 -20.88 -8.76
CA GLN A 107 -5.64 -21.10 -8.33
C GLN A 107 -6.65 -20.60 -9.35
N ASP A 108 -7.73 -21.37 -9.49
CA ASP A 108 -8.95 -20.93 -10.14
C ASP A 108 -9.43 -19.65 -9.43
N ARG A 109 -9.51 -18.54 -10.19
CA ARG A 109 -9.92 -17.22 -9.68
C ARG A 109 -11.45 -17.14 -9.50
N ARG A 110 -12.15 -18.27 -9.61
CA ARG A 110 -13.58 -18.41 -9.39
C ARG A 110 -13.83 -19.40 -8.24
N PRO A 111 -14.64 -19.02 -7.23
CA PRO A 111 -15.37 -17.77 -7.06
C PRO A 111 -14.47 -16.58 -6.68
N VAL A 112 -14.94 -15.36 -6.98
CA VAL A 112 -14.25 -14.12 -6.64
C VAL A 112 -14.15 -13.99 -5.12
N THR A 113 -12.92 -14.03 -4.59
CA THR A 113 -12.67 -13.93 -3.15
C THR A 113 -13.16 -12.58 -2.62
N GLN A 114 -14.12 -12.63 -1.69
CA GLN A 114 -14.65 -11.47 -0.98
C GLN A 114 -13.86 -11.23 0.30
N LEU A 115 -13.40 -9.99 0.51
CA LEU A 115 -12.54 -9.61 1.63
C LEU A 115 -13.15 -8.44 2.39
N PRO A 116 -13.07 -8.44 3.74
CA PRO A 116 -13.54 -7.32 4.54
C PRO A 116 -12.75 -6.05 4.20
N THR A 117 -13.44 -4.91 4.17
CA THR A 117 -12.83 -3.61 3.85
C THR A 117 -12.11 -3.00 5.06
N TYR A 118 -11.22 -2.03 4.80
CA TYR A 118 -10.54 -1.26 5.85
C TYR A 118 -11.49 -0.34 6.62
N ASP A 119 -12.37 0.38 5.92
CA ASP A 119 -13.23 1.41 6.55
C ASP A 119 -14.42 0.79 7.29
N ASP A 120 -14.98 -0.32 6.79
CA ASP A 120 -16.08 -1.06 7.41
C ASP A 120 -15.84 -2.58 7.28
N HIS A 121 -15.47 -3.21 8.39
CA HIS A 121 -15.16 -4.64 8.41
C HIS A 121 -16.39 -5.54 8.21
N ALA A 122 -17.61 -5.00 8.30
CA ALA A 122 -18.84 -5.73 7.99
C ALA A 122 -19.10 -5.77 6.48
N GLN A 123 -18.55 -4.83 5.72
CA GLN A 123 -18.60 -4.83 4.27
C GLN A 123 -17.48 -5.66 3.68
N THR A 124 -17.78 -6.34 2.58
CA THR A 124 -16.79 -7.10 1.82
C THR A 124 -16.79 -6.68 0.36
N LYS A 125 -15.62 -6.73 -0.27
CA LYS A 125 -15.49 -6.54 -1.71
C LYS A 125 -14.51 -7.52 -2.36
N PRO A 126 -14.58 -7.70 -3.68
CA PRO A 126 -13.64 -8.51 -4.43
C PRO A 126 -12.17 -8.14 -4.18
N LEU A 127 -11.27 -9.13 -4.19
CA LEU A 127 -9.82 -8.91 -4.09
C LEU A 127 -9.29 -7.86 -5.08
N ASN A 128 -9.79 -7.85 -6.32
CA ASN A 128 -9.38 -6.88 -7.34
C ASN A 128 -9.83 -5.44 -7.05
N GLU A 129 -10.67 -5.23 -6.03
CA GLU A 129 -11.12 -3.92 -5.55
C GLU A 129 -10.44 -3.49 -4.24
N MET A 130 -9.57 -4.33 -3.67
CA MET A 130 -8.86 -4.08 -2.40
C MET A 130 -7.60 -3.18 -2.44
N PRO A 131 -7.04 -2.71 -3.58
CA PRO A 131 -5.78 -1.94 -3.56
C PRO A 131 -5.73 -0.77 -2.59
N VAL A 132 -6.81 0.02 -2.51
CA VAL A 132 -6.88 1.18 -1.61
C VAL A 132 -6.88 0.74 -0.14
N ASP A 133 -7.60 -0.32 0.21
CA ASP A 133 -7.70 -0.84 1.59
C ASP A 133 -6.37 -1.37 2.09
N PHE A 134 -5.64 -2.09 1.24
CA PHE A 134 -4.29 -2.54 1.57
C PHE A 134 -3.38 -1.36 1.85
N ALA A 135 -3.42 -0.34 0.98
CA ALA A 135 -2.62 0.87 1.18
C ALA A 135 -3.01 1.64 2.46
N LYS A 136 -4.32 1.77 2.77
CA LYS A 136 -4.80 2.40 4.01
C LYS A 136 -4.30 1.66 5.25
N GLU A 137 -4.40 0.34 5.28
CA GLU A 137 -3.92 -0.43 6.42
C GLU A 137 -2.40 -0.31 6.60
N ILE A 138 -1.62 -0.30 5.51
CA ILE A 138 -0.18 -0.05 5.59
C ILE A 138 0.12 1.36 6.12
N VAL A 139 -0.61 2.39 5.69
CA VAL A 139 -0.46 3.75 6.24
C VAL A 139 -0.72 3.76 7.74
N ARG A 140 -1.78 3.07 8.21
CA ARG A 140 -2.06 2.92 9.64
C ARG A 140 -0.89 2.25 10.37
N LEU A 141 -0.39 1.12 9.86
CA LEU A 141 0.74 0.40 10.46
C LEU A 141 2.01 1.26 10.50
N TRP A 142 2.29 1.99 9.42
CA TRP A 142 3.45 2.90 9.34
C TRP A 142 3.36 4.03 10.37
N ARG A 143 2.17 4.60 10.60
CA ARG A 143 1.98 5.62 11.65
C ARG A 143 2.24 5.07 13.05
N VAL A 144 1.82 3.84 13.34
CA VAL A 144 2.15 3.18 14.61
C VAL A 144 3.66 3.00 14.74
N PHE A 145 4.34 2.57 13.67
CA PHE A 145 5.79 2.42 13.63
C PHE A 145 6.52 3.75 13.90
N VAL A 146 6.10 4.84 13.25
CA VAL A 146 6.61 6.20 13.49
C VAL A 146 6.41 6.62 14.94
N LYS A 147 5.23 6.38 15.49
CA LYS A 147 4.91 6.72 16.88
C LYS A 147 5.84 6.00 17.85
N ASP A 148 6.10 4.71 17.63
CA ASP A 148 6.95 3.91 18.51
C ASP A 148 8.42 4.33 18.41
N LEU A 149 8.91 4.65 17.20
CA LEU A 149 10.26 5.22 17.01
C LEU A 149 10.43 6.59 17.68
N ASN A 150 9.47 7.49 17.51
CA ASN A 150 9.53 8.84 18.08
C ASN A 150 9.48 8.82 19.62
N ASN A 151 8.77 7.85 20.20
CA ASN A 151 8.67 7.67 21.65
C ASN A 151 9.73 6.70 22.22
N HIS A 152 10.69 6.27 21.40
CA HIS A 152 11.66 5.27 21.80
C HIS A 152 12.55 5.79 22.97
N THR A 153 12.87 4.90 23.90
CA THR A 153 13.67 5.21 25.10
C THR A 153 15.13 5.49 24.75
N ASN A 154 15.70 4.73 23.81
CA ASN A 154 16.98 5.05 23.20
C ASN A 154 16.81 6.19 22.17
N LEU A 155 17.40 7.35 22.49
CA LEU A 155 17.33 8.58 21.70
C LEU A 155 17.87 8.45 20.27
N GLN A 156 18.73 7.45 19.99
CA GLN A 156 19.28 7.22 18.65
C GLN A 156 18.23 6.78 17.62
N PHE A 157 17.08 6.24 18.05
CA PHE A 157 16.01 5.82 17.15
C PHE A 157 15.01 6.95 16.84
N ARG A 158 15.00 8.04 17.60
CA ARG A 158 14.06 9.14 17.38
C ARG A 158 14.30 9.88 16.06
N PRO A 159 15.55 10.14 15.62
CA PRO A 159 15.81 10.67 14.28
C PRO A 159 15.24 9.79 13.17
N ILE A 160 15.38 8.46 13.28
CA ILE A 160 14.80 7.50 12.32
C ILE A 160 13.27 7.64 12.28
N GLY A 161 12.62 7.85 13.44
CA GLY A 161 11.19 8.13 13.51
C GLY A 161 10.77 9.39 12.76
N ALA A 162 11.55 10.48 12.88
CA ALA A 162 11.32 11.72 12.14
C ALA A 162 11.51 11.54 10.63
N THR A 163 12.52 10.76 10.21
CA THR A 163 12.74 10.39 8.81
C THR A 163 11.56 9.57 8.27
N ALA A 164 11.10 8.55 9.00
CA ALA A 164 9.95 7.73 8.62
C ALA A 164 8.65 8.55 8.52
N GLN A 165 8.47 9.54 9.40
CA GLN A 165 7.33 10.45 9.36
C GLN A 165 7.36 11.34 8.13
N THR A 166 8.52 11.95 7.84
CA THR A 166 8.72 12.79 6.65
C THR A 166 8.51 12.00 5.37
N ALA A 167 9.04 10.78 5.31
CA ALA A 167 8.86 9.85 4.19
C ALA A 167 7.38 9.56 3.94
N LEU A 168 6.59 9.21 4.97
CA LEU A 168 5.16 8.96 4.82
C LEU A 168 4.41 10.18 4.28
N ALA A 169 4.68 11.37 4.83
CA ALA A 169 4.04 12.61 4.38
C ALA A 169 4.40 12.93 2.91
N SER A 170 5.67 12.77 2.55
CA SER A 170 6.16 12.94 1.18
C SER A 170 5.47 11.99 0.22
N GLU A 171 5.40 10.70 0.55
CA GLU A 171 4.83 9.69 -0.35
C GLU A 171 3.31 9.76 -0.46
N ILE A 172 2.59 10.14 0.60
CA ILE A 172 1.16 10.50 0.52
C ILE A 172 0.96 11.66 -0.46
N ASN A 173 1.81 12.70 -0.39
CA ASN A 173 1.71 13.84 -1.29
C ASN A 173 2.11 13.48 -2.74
N ALA A 174 3.07 12.59 -2.92
CA ALA A 174 3.43 12.07 -4.24
C ALA A 174 2.30 11.24 -4.85
N ALA A 175 1.67 10.37 -4.06
CA ALA A 175 0.53 9.57 -4.49
C ALA A 175 -0.65 10.46 -4.94
N LYS A 176 -0.96 11.55 -4.21
CA LYS A 176 -2.01 12.51 -4.62
C LYS A 176 -1.79 13.06 -6.04
N ARG A 177 -0.53 13.28 -6.45
CA ARG A 177 -0.19 13.79 -7.79
C ARG A 177 -0.49 12.82 -8.92
N VAL A 178 -0.62 11.51 -8.65
CA VAL A 178 -1.00 10.51 -9.67
C VAL A 178 -2.35 10.85 -10.30
N ARG A 179 -3.30 11.37 -9.50
CA ARG A 179 -4.63 11.80 -9.98
C ARG A 179 -4.57 13.00 -10.94
N THR A 180 -3.54 13.82 -10.82
CA THR A 180 -3.42 15.10 -11.52
C THR A 180 -2.23 15.16 -12.48
N ASN A 181 -1.57 14.03 -12.74
CA ASN A 181 -0.47 13.98 -13.68
C ASN A 181 -0.97 14.13 -15.13
N ASP A 182 -0.07 14.49 -16.04
CA ASP A 182 -0.41 14.76 -17.43
C ASP A 182 -1.08 13.57 -18.14
N VAL A 183 -0.67 12.34 -17.82
CA VAL A 183 -1.22 11.13 -18.44
C VAL A 183 -2.67 10.93 -18.02
N THR A 184 -2.94 10.96 -16.72
CA THR A 184 -4.27 10.84 -16.12
C THR A 184 -5.18 11.98 -16.61
N GLN A 185 -4.68 13.22 -16.66
CA GLN A 185 -5.47 14.35 -17.13
C GLN A 185 -5.81 14.28 -18.63
N ARG A 186 -4.89 13.77 -19.47
CA ARG A 186 -5.20 13.48 -20.88
C ARG A 186 -6.29 12.42 -21.02
N GLN A 187 -6.27 11.37 -20.20
CA GLN A 187 -7.31 10.34 -20.22
C GLN A 187 -8.67 10.90 -19.80
N ILE A 188 -8.71 11.75 -18.78
CA ILE A 188 -9.93 12.45 -18.38
C ILE A 188 -10.44 13.34 -19.52
N ALA A 189 -9.55 14.11 -20.15
CA ALA A 189 -9.93 14.98 -21.26
C ALA A 189 -10.56 14.18 -22.43
N VAL A 190 -9.90 13.10 -22.85
CA VAL A 190 -10.44 12.20 -23.88
C VAL A 190 -11.77 11.58 -23.44
N GLY A 191 -11.89 11.16 -22.18
CA GLY A 191 -13.13 10.62 -21.64
C GLY A 191 -14.28 11.63 -21.67
N LYS A 192 -14.00 12.91 -21.42
CA LYS A 192 -14.98 14.01 -21.51
C LYS A 192 -15.37 14.29 -22.96
N GLU A 193 -14.38 14.41 -23.86
CA GLU A 193 -14.61 14.63 -25.30
C GLU A 193 -15.46 13.52 -25.93
N THR A 194 -15.26 12.27 -25.48
CA THR A 194 -16.01 11.10 -25.95
C THR A 194 -17.31 10.83 -25.18
N SER A 195 -17.72 11.74 -24.28
CA SER A 195 -18.91 11.61 -23.42
C SER A 195 -18.96 10.32 -22.58
N ARG A 196 -17.80 9.72 -22.30
CA ARG A 196 -17.65 8.59 -21.34
C ARG A 196 -17.53 9.08 -19.90
N LEU A 197 -17.15 10.34 -19.70
CA LEU A 197 -17.06 11.02 -18.42
C LEU A 197 -17.86 12.32 -18.44
N GLU A 198 -18.46 12.66 -17.31
CA GLU A 198 -19.16 13.94 -17.12
C GLU A 198 -18.22 15.14 -17.32
N PRO A 199 -18.71 16.30 -17.81
CA PRO A 199 -17.86 17.48 -18.05
C PRO A 199 -17.10 17.96 -16.81
N ASN A 200 -17.72 17.86 -15.63
CA ASN A 200 -17.14 18.22 -14.34
C ASN A 200 -16.47 17.04 -13.61
N PHE A 201 -16.30 15.89 -14.28
CA PHE A 201 -15.67 14.72 -13.67
C PHE A 201 -14.27 15.07 -13.15
N SER A 202 -14.01 14.59 -11.93
CA SER A 202 -12.70 14.58 -11.29
C SER A 202 -12.56 13.31 -10.45
N ILE A 203 -11.35 12.79 -10.36
CA ILE A 203 -11.08 11.58 -9.58
C ILE A 203 -11.18 11.93 -8.09
N PRO A 204 -12.01 11.27 -7.27
CA PRO A 204 -12.09 11.50 -5.83
C PRO A 204 -10.74 11.29 -5.13
N GLN A 205 -10.50 12.04 -4.05
CA GLN A 205 -9.29 11.85 -3.26
C GLN A 205 -9.41 10.62 -2.36
N ILE A 206 -8.32 9.86 -2.24
CA ILE A 206 -8.21 8.83 -1.20
C ILE A 206 -7.97 9.54 0.14
N GLU A 207 -8.85 9.28 1.11
CA GLU A 207 -8.68 9.70 2.49
C GLU A 207 -7.75 8.72 3.22
N TRP A 208 -6.50 9.13 3.39
CA TRP A 208 -5.51 8.33 4.12
C TRP A 208 -5.77 8.41 5.63
N PRO A 209 -5.66 7.30 6.37
CA PRO A 209 -5.83 7.29 7.83
C PRO A 209 -4.95 8.33 8.52
N ALA A 210 -5.47 8.96 9.57
CA ALA A 210 -4.77 9.94 10.42
C ALA A 210 -3.89 9.28 11.50
#